data_AF-A0A3N4QCV8-F1
#
_entry.id   AF-A0A3N4QCV8-F1
#
_cell.length_a   1.000
_cell.length_b   1.000
_cell.length_c   1.000
_cell.angle_alpha   90.00
_cell.angle_beta   90.00
_cell.angle_gamma   90.00
#
_symmetry.space_group_name_H-M   'P 1'
#
loop_
_entity.id
_entity.type
_entity.pdbx_description
1 polymer ?
#
loop_
_entity_poly.entity_id
_entity_poly.type
_entity_poly.pdbx_seq_one_letter_code
_entity_poly.pdbx_strand_id
1 'polypeptide(L)'
;MFIKQLYTGCLSEAAYFIESEGVAAVIDPLRDIEPYLELARERNATIQYIFETHFHADFVSGHLDLAAATKAPIVYGPETSTNFPVHIAKDGEEFSIGKLTVRALHTPGHTLESTCYLLLDENREPHAIFTGDTLFVGDVGRPDLFSGNLSKEELAGFLYDSLQTKIKTLPDGVIVYPAHGPGSACGKNLGPNTYSTIGEEKSSNYALLAESREAFISEVTDGLSTPPQYFPINAQINKEGYDAMHTVMERSLKPLSIEAFKAKVQEGAMILDTRNANVFTEGFVPGSLSIGLEGRFAEWAGSLLKFDRPLVLVTAAGQEEETIVRLARVGFDKVEGYLEGGYEAWEAAGEKRDLIISVDPDELAMDIPHDPNLVVVDVRKPAEYADGHVKEAINISLGDLTDRAGALADFDDNHNLYVHCQGGYRSVIACSIMKQEGIHNLRNVNGGFNKLKDQKGITVVQEKNVLN
;
A
#
# COMPACT_ATOMS: atom_id res chain seq x y z
N MET A 1 23.01 8.15 -20.27
CA MET A 1 21.75 7.55 -19.79
C MET A 1 21.94 7.13 -18.35
N PHE A 2 21.05 7.59 -17.47
CA PHE A 2 20.93 7.17 -16.07
C PHE A 2 19.47 6.81 -15.81
N ILE A 3 19.23 5.66 -15.18
CA ILE A 3 17.90 5.21 -14.75
C ILE A 3 18.04 4.77 -13.30
N LYS A 4 17.19 5.28 -12.43
CA LYS A 4 17.14 4.91 -11.01
C LYS A 4 15.71 4.54 -10.65
N GLN A 5 15.51 3.32 -10.18
CA GLN A 5 14.29 2.91 -9.48
C GLN A 5 14.36 3.40 -8.03
N LEU A 6 13.30 4.05 -7.58
CA LEU A 6 13.05 4.44 -6.20
C LEU A 6 11.90 3.56 -5.70
N TYR A 7 12.21 2.56 -4.87
CA TYR A 7 11.23 1.55 -4.46
C TYR A 7 10.76 1.78 -3.02
N THR A 8 9.45 1.85 -2.82
CA THR A 8 8.80 2.10 -1.53
C THR A 8 8.23 0.81 -0.96
N GLY A 9 9.02 0.11 -0.13
CA GLY A 9 8.68 -1.24 0.34
C GLY A 9 7.35 -1.37 1.12
N CYS A 10 6.87 -0.31 1.79
CA CYS A 10 5.60 -0.38 2.52
C CYS A 10 4.35 -0.32 1.62
N LEU A 11 4.49 0.17 0.39
CA LEU A 11 3.45 0.20 -0.65
C LEU A 11 3.73 -0.81 -1.77
N SER A 12 4.94 -1.37 -1.80
CA SER A 12 5.44 -2.18 -2.92
C SER A 12 5.46 -1.40 -4.26
N GLU A 13 5.58 -0.08 -4.20
CA GLU A 13 5.53 0.88 -5.32
C GLU A 13 6.94 1.20 -5.84
N ALA A 14 7.04 1.52 -7.13
CA ALA A 14 8.26 1.85 -7.84
C ALA A 14 8.10 3.12 -8.70
N ALA A 15 8.77 4.19 -8.29
CA ALA A 15 8.96 5.38 -9.11
C ALA A 15 10.29 5.30 -9.86
N TYR A 16 10.40 6.03 -10.98
CA TYR A 16 11.59 6.02 -11.82
C TYR A 16 12.11 7.40 -12.12
N PHE A 17 13.41 7.61 -11.91
CA PHE A 17 14.13 8.81 -12.34
C PHE A 17 15.02 8.49 -13.53
N ILE A 18 14.81 9.18 -14.65
CA ILE A 18 15.55 9.00 -15.90
C ILE A 18 16.30 10.29 -16.21
N GLU A 19 17.58 10.21 -16.56
CA GLU A 19 18.38 11.38 -16.91
C GLU A 19 19.33 11.13 -18.09
N SER A 20 19.47 12.17 -18.92
CA SER A 20 20.48 12.25 -19.96
C SER A 20 20.82 13.71 -20.27
N GLU A 21 22.12 14.01 -20.27
CA GLU A 21 22.67 15.35 -20.59
C GLU A 21 22.04 16.51 -19.79
N GLY A 22 21.76 16.28 -18.51
CA GLY A 22 21.20 17.31 -17.63
C GLY A 22 19.70 17.54 -17.83
N VAL A 23 19.02 16.69 -18.60
CA VAL A 23 17.56 16.65 -18.72
C VAL A 23 17.06 15.38 -18.04
N ALA A 24 16.07 15.52 -17.16
CA ALA A 24 15.49 14.42 -16.43
C ALA A 24 13.97 14.30 -16.61
N ALA A 25 13.46 13.10 -16.36
CA ALA A 25 12.03 12.84 -16.19
C ALA A 25 11.81 11.94 -14.97
N VAL A 26 10.64 12.09 -14.36
CA VAL A 26 10.17 11.21 -13.28
C VAL A 26 8.93 10.49 -13.76
N ILE A 27 8.82 9.19 -13.47
CA ILE A 27 7.64 8.37 -13.74
C ILE A 27 7.04 7.94 -12.42
N ASP A 28 5.73 8.13 -12.26
CA ASP A 28 4.91 7.77 -11.10
C ASP A 28 5.51 8.26 -9.77
N PRO A 29 5.78 9.57 -9.60
CA PRO A 29 6.35 10.08 -8.35
C PRO A 29 5.43 9.81 -7.15
N LEU A 30 6.02 9.31 -6.07
CA LEU A 30 5.38 9.25 -4.76
C LEU A 30 5.19 10.66 -4.20
N ARG A 31 4.33 10.75 -3.17
CA ARG A 31 3.91 12.00 -2.56
C ARG A 31 5.04 12.90 -2.08
N ASP A 32 6.06 12.31 -1.45
CA ASP A 32 7.26 13.01 -1.01
C ASP A 32 8.24 13.18 -2.16
N ILE A 33 8.38 14.43 -2.62
CA ILE A 33 9.09 14.75 -3.87
C ILE A 33 10.59 14.98 -3.70
N GLU A 34 11.07 15.14 -2.47
CA GLU A 34 12.45 15.51 -2.19
C GLU A 34 13.48 14.53 -2.75
N PRO A 35 13.28 13.19 -2.71
CA PRO A 35 14.21 12.25 -3.31
C PRO A 35 14.47 12.51 -4.81
N TYR A 36 13.45 12.96 -5.55
CA TYR A 36 13.59 13.29 -6.97
C TYR A 36 14.35 14.61 -7.18
N LEU A 37 14.09 15.61 -6.33
CA LEU A 37 14.78 16.90 -6.37
C LEU A 37 16.26 16.77 -5.98
N GLU A 38 16.57 15.92 -5.00
CA GLU A 38 17.94 15.57 -4.62
C GLU A 38 18.69 14.91 -5.77
N LEU A 39 18.11 13.88 -6.40
CA LEU A 39 18.69 13.25 -7.58
C LEU A 39 18.92 14.25 -8.72
N ALA A 40 17.98 15.16 -8.98
CA ALA A 40 18.16 16.20 -9.98
C ALA A 40 19.33 17.13 -9.64
N ARG A 41 19.46 17.56 -8.37
CA ARG A 41 20.58 18.39 -7.90
C ARG A 41 21.93 17.68 -8.01
N GLU A 42 22.00 16.43 -7.55
CA GLU A 42 23.22 15.60 -7.62
C GLU A 42 23.71 15.42 -9.05
N ARG A 43 22.77 15.29 -10.00
CA ARG A 43 23.06 15.09 -11.41
C ARG A 43 23.16 16.38 -12.22
N ASN A 44 23.00 17.54 -11.58
CA ASN A 44 22.92 18.84 -12.24
C ASN A 44 21.92 18.81 -13.42
N ALA A 45 20.75 18.21 -13.17
CA ALA A 45 19.72 17.97 -14.16
C ALA A 45 18.45 18.77 -13.85
N THR A 46 17.70 19.10 -14.90
CA THR A 46 16.36 19.71 -14.79
C THR A 46 15.31 18.66 -15.08
N ILE A 47 14.38 18.45 -14.14
CA ILE A 47 13.20 17.61 -14.38
C ILE A 47 12.31 18.36 -15.38
N GLN A 48 12.19 17.82 -16.58
CA GLN A 48 11.44 18.41 -17.69
C GLN A 48 10.06 17.79 -17.85
N TYR A 49 9.87 16.54 -17.43
CA TYR A 49 8.59 15.84 -17.55
C TYR A 49 8.31 15.02 -16.30
N ILE A 50 7.04 14.98 -15.93
CA ILE A 50 6.50 14.09 -14.90
C ILE A 50 5.50 13.20 -15.63
N PHE A 51 5.81 11.93 -15.79
CA PHE A 51 4.93 10.98 -16.44
C PHE A 51 4.14 10.22 -15.38
N GLU A 52 2.84 10.12 -15.59
CA GLU A 52 1.97 9.26 -14.84
C GLU A 52 1.48 8.15 -15.76
N THR A 53 1.62 6.90 -15.33
CA THR A 53 1.18 5.75 -16.10
C THR A 53 -0.33 5.60 -16.05
N HIS A 54 -0.95 5.91 -14.91
CA HIS A 54 -2.39 5.84 -14.67
C HIS A 54 -2.78 6.62 -13.40
N PHE A 55 -4.08 6.73 -13.10
CA PHE A 55 -4.52 7.20 -11.79
C PHE A 55 -4.30 6.11 -10.73
N HIS A 56 -3.21 6.25 -9.97
CA HIS A 56 -2.87 5.31 -8.90
C HIS A 56 -3.99 5.19 -7.86
N ALA A 57 -4.28 3.96 -7.46
CA ALA A 57 -5.34 3.63 -6.51
C ALA A 57 -4.82 3.43 -5.09
N ASP A 58 -3.58 3.01 -4.93
CA ASP A 58 -3.01 2.55 -3.66
C ASP A 58 -2.16 3.62 -2.97
N PHE A 59 -1.83 4.70 -3.68
CA PHE A 59 -1.17 5.88 -3.11
C PHE A 59 -1.64 7.17 -3.78
N VAL A 60 -1.33 8.30 -3.13
CA VAL A 60 -1.48 9.63 -3.71
C VAL A 60 -0.15 10.04 -4.30
N SER A 61 -0.11 10.21 -5.62
CA SER A 61 1.10 10.62 -6.32
C SER A 61 1.55 12.03 -5.91
N GLY A 62 2.83 12.33 -6.06
CA GLY A 62 3.44 13.65 -5.85
C GLY A 62 3.48 14.53 -7.10
N HIS A 63 2.79 14.16 -8.19
CA HIS A 63 2.83 14.88 -9.46
C HIS A 63 2.53 16.38 -9.36
N LEU A 64 1.55 16.83 -8.56
CA LEU A 64 1.23 18.26 -8.42
C LEU A 64 2.32 19.01 -7.64
N ASP A 65 2.82 18.43 -6.54
CA ASP A 65 3.89 19.02 -5.74
C ASP A 65 5.17 19.12 -6.57
N LEU A 66 5.52 18.07 -7.32
CA LEU A 66 6.71 18.03 -8.17
C LEU A 66 6.59 19.00 -9.34
N ALA A 67 5.41 19.09 -9.97
CA ALA A 67 5.15 20.06 -11.04
C ALA A 67 5.24 21.50 -10.51
N ALA A 68 4.72 21.77 -9.31
CA ALA A 68 4.80 23.08 -8.69
C ALA A 68 6.26 23.49 -8.41
N ALA A 69 7.09 22.55 -7.94
CA ALA A 69 8.50 22.76 -7.62
C ALA A 69 9.39 22.94 -8.87
N THR A 70 9.12 22.18 -9.94
CA THR A 70 10.01 22.09 -11.12
C THR A 70 9.50 22.87 -12.33
N LYS A 71 8.20 23.19 -12.37
CA LYS A 71 7.46 23.69 -13.54
C LYS A 71 7.37 22.69 -14.70
N ALA A 72 7.75 21.43 -14.48
CA ALA A 72 7.57 20.37 -15.46
C ALA A 72 6.07 20.10 -15.67
N PRO A 73 5.60 19.92 -16.92
CA PRO A 73 4.26 19.42 -17.19
C PRO A 73 4.09 17.99 -16.67
N ILE A 74 2.90 17.73 -16.16
CA ILE A 74 2.42 16.39 -15.86
C ILE A 74 1.86 15.81 -17.16
N VAL A 75 2.31 14.62 -17.51
CA VAL A 75 1.96 13.91 -18.74
C VAL A 75 1.18 12.65 -18.36
N TYR A 76 -0.01 12.53 -18.94
CA TYR A 76 -0.88 11.37 -18.82
C TYR A 76 -1.24 10.85 -20.22
N GLY A 77 -1.77 9.63 -20.29
CA GLY A 77 -2.26 9.02 -21.52
C GLY A 77 -3.61 9.54 -22.03
N PRO A 78 -4.08 9.00 -23.17
CA PRO A 78 -5.45 9.20 -23.67
C PRO A 78 -6.52 8.87 -22.62
N GLU A 79 -7.76 9.35 -22.80
CA GLU A 79 -8.90 9.14 -21.87
C GLU A 79 -8.75 9.78 -20.47
N THR A 80 -7.65 10.49 -20.22
CA THR A 80 -7.44 11.23 -18.96
C THR A 80 -8.38 12.44 -18.85
N SER A 81 -8.95 12.63 -17.66
CA SER A 81 -9.74 13.80 -17.30
C SER A 81 -9.45 14.20 -15.86
N THR A 82 -9.00 15.44 -15.64
CA THR A 82 -8.54 15.96 -14.34
C THR A 82 -9.11 17.35 -14.06
N ASN A 83 -9.07 17.77 -12.79
CA ASN A 83 -9.43 19.15 -12.39
C ASN A 83 -8.25 20.13 -12.42
N PHE A 84 -7.07 19.65 -12.83
CA PHE A 84 -5.82 20.40 -12.92
C PHE A 84 -5.19 20.22 -14.32
N PRO A 85 -4.33 21.15 -14.77
CA PRO A 85 -3.76 21.07 -16.11
C PRO A 85 -2.79 19.90 -16.25
N VAL A 86 -2.98 19.11 -17.31
CA VAL A 86 -2.11 18.01 -17.72
C VAL A 86 -1.88 18.06 -19.23
N HIS A 87 -0.77 17.49 -19.69
CA HIS A 87 -0.56 17.15 -21.09
C HIS A 87 -1.12 15.75 -21.35
N ILE A 88 -2.18 15.67 -22.16
CA ILE A 88 -2.77 14.39 -22.58
C ILE A 88 -2.00 13.92 -23.81
N ALA A 89 -1.07 12.99 -23.60
CA ALA A 89 -0.26 12.41 -24.65
C ALA A 89 -1.12 11.56 -25.60
N LYS A 90 -0.81 11.62 -26.90
CA LYS A 90 -1.36 10.68 -27.88
C LYS A 90 -0.58 9.38 -27.85
N ASP A 91 -1.25 8.28 -28.22
CA ASP A 91 -0.54 7.04 -28.50
C ASP A 91 0.55 7.26 -29.57
N GLY A 92 1.78 6.84 -29.25
CA GLY A 92 2.96 7.04 -30.07
C GLY A 92 3.63 8.41 -29.95
N GLU A 93 3.13 9.32 -29.12
CA GLU A 93 3.77 10.63 -28.90
C GLU A 93 5.14 10.48 -28.23
N GLU A 94 6.09 11.32 -28.64
CA GLU A 94 7.49 11.23 -28.21
C GLU A 94 7.96 12.48 -27.47
N PHE A 95 8.73 12.27 -26.40
CA PHE A 95 9.27 13.28 -25.50
C PHE A 95 10.78 13.12 -25.42
N SER A 96 11.53 14.19 -25.65
CA SER A 96 13.00 14.14 -25.64
C SER A 96 13.55 14.35 -24.23
N ILE A 97 14.40 13.44 -23.76
CA ILE A 97 15.13 13.54 -22.48
C ILE A 97 16.62 13.54 -22.80
N GLY A 98 17.18 14.74 -23.07
CA GLY A 98 18.54 14.87 -23.58
C GLY A 98 18.71 14.10 -24.88
N LYS A 99 19.60 13.08 -24.88
CA LYS A 99 19.80 12.15 -26.01
C LYS A 99 18.78 11.03 -26.12
N LEU A 100 17.91 10.85 -25.13
CA LEU A 100 16.94 9.76 -25.08
C LEU A 100 15.59 10.22 -25.60
N THR A 101 14.72 9.26 -25.94
CA THR A 101 13.32 9.55 -26.23
C THR A 101 12.42 8.66 -25.40
N VAL A 102 11.42 9.23 -24.75
CA VAL A 102 10.30 8.49 -24.15
C VAL A 102 9.13 8.53 -25.14
N ARG A 103 8.58 7.37 -25.50
CA ARG A 103 7.38 7.23 -26.35
C ARG A 103 6.21 6.73 -25.50
N ALA A 104 5.09 7.45 -25.51
CA ALA A 104 3.86 7.00 -24.88
C ALA A 104 3.20 5.89 -25.70
N LEU A 105 2.81 4.80 -25.05
CA LEU A 105 2.05 3.69 -25.62
C LEU A 105 0.76 3.55 -24.83
N HIS A 106 -0.38 3.86 -25.45
CA HIS A 106 -1.68 3.73 -24.77
C HIS A 106 -1.99 2.24 -24.60
N THR A 107 -2.16 1.82 -23.34
CA THR A 107 -2.30 0.43 -22.93
C THR A 107 -3.44 0.28 -21.92
N PRO A 108 -4.70 0.58 -22.32
CA PRO A 108 -5.85 0.43 -21.44
C PRO A 108 -6.00 -1.02 -20.98
N GLY A 109 -6.47 -1.21 -19.75
CA GLY A 109 -6.69 -2.52 -19.18
C GLY A 109 -6.82 -2.49 -17.67
N HIS A 110 -5.75 -2.08 -16.98
CA HIS A 110 -5.81 -1.81 -15.55
C HIS A 110 -6.73 -0.61 -15.26
N THR A 111 -6.49 0.49 -15.98
CA THR A 111 -7.42 1.62 -16.09
C THR A 111 -7.57 2.01 -17.58
N LEU A 112 -8.48 2.93 -17.90
CA LEU A 112 -8.72 3.36 -19.28
C LEU A 112 -7.63 4.28 -19.83
N GLU A 113 -7.02 5.08 -18.96
CA GLU A 113 -5.93 5.99 -19.30
C GLU A 113 -4.54 5.37 -19.21
N SER A 114 -4.46 4.13 -18.70
CA SER A 114 -3.21 3.38 -18.55
C SER A 114 -2.31 3.49 -19.77
N THR A 115 -1.08 3.94 -19.56
CA THR A 115 -0.09 4.21 -20.59
C THR A 115 1.28 3.71 -20.16
N CYS A 116 1.88 2.87 -20.99
CA CYS A 116 3.28 2.49 -20.84
C CYS A 116 4.19 3.53 -21.50
N TYR A 117 5.36 3.77 -20.91
CA TYR A 117 6.36 4.69 -21.47
C TYR A 117 7.57 3.91 -21.96
N LEU A 118 7.77 3.85 -23.27
CA LEU A 118 8.90 3.17 -23.91
C LEU A 118 10.09 4.12 -24.02
N LEU A 119 11.19 3.79 -23.36
CA LEU A 119 12.45 4.51 -23.46
C LEU A 119 13.28 3.98 -24.62
N LEU A 120 13.59 4.87 -25.56
CA LEU A 120 14.51 4.66 -26.66
C LEU A 120 15.87 5.26 -26.30
N ASP A 121 16.94 4.55 -26.65
CA ASP A 121 18.31 5.01 -26.47
C ASP A 121 18.71 6.10 -27.47
N GLU A 122 19.98 6.51 -27.43
CA GLU A 122 20.54 7.53 -28.33
C GLU A 122 20.52 7.14 -29.81
N ASN A 123 20.42 5.84 -30.11
CA ASN A 123 20.30 5.30 -31.46
C ASN A 123 18.83 5.05 -31.86
N ARG A 124 17.88 5.44 -31.01
CA ARG A 124 16.43 5.26 -31.18
C ARG A 124 15.96 3.81 -31.07
N GLU A 125 16.77 2.95 -30.45
CA GLU A 125 16.43 1.55 -30.20
C GLU A 125 15.70 1.39 -28.86
N PRO A 126 14.67 0.51 -28.76
CA PRO A 126 14.01 0.18 -27.50
C PRO A 126 14.98 -0.33 -26.43
N HIS A 127 15.08 0.38 -25.30
CA HIS A 127 15.97 0.02 -24.20
C HIS A 127 15.19 -0.53 -22.99
N ALA A 128 14.18 0.20 -22.56
CA ALA A 128 13.34 -0.17 -21.41
C ALA A 128 11.91 0.31 -21.62
N ILE A 129 10.95 -0.33 -20.95
CA ILE A 129 9.55 0.09 -20.91
C ILE A 129 9.09 0.18 -19.47
N PHE A 130 8.51 1.34 -19.13
CA PHE A 130 7.86 1.57 -17.84
C PHE A 130 6.39 1.20 -18.00
N THR A 131 5.99 0.09 -17.41
CA THR A 131 4.71 -0.57 -17.72
C THR A 131 3.57 -0.14 -16.82
N GLY A 132 3.84 0.68 -15.80
CA GLY A 132 2.87 0.98 -14.76
C GLY A 132 2.29 -0.31 -14.20
N ASP A 133 0.97 -0.36 -14.13
CA ASP A 133 0.22 -1.55 -13.73
C ASP A 133 -0.34 -2.33 -14.94
N THR A 134 0.16 -2.11 -16.16
CA THR A 134 -0.24 -2.92 -17.33
C THR A 134 0.39 -4.32 -17.30
N LEU A 135 1.67 -4.41 -16.95
CA LEU A 135 2.45 -5.65 -16.90
C LEU A 135 3.39 -5.60 -15.70
N PHE A 136 3.33 -6.63 -14.85
CA PHE A 136 4.24 -6.84 -13.73
C PHE A 136 5.24 -7.95 -14.04
N VAL A 137 6.17 -8.20 -13.12
CA VAL A 137 7.02 -9.39 -13.17
C VAL A 137 6.19 -10.62 -12.82
N GLY A 138 5.89 -11.44 -13.82
CA GLY A 138 5.12 -12.69 -13.68
C GLY A 138 3.60 -12.53 -13.56
N ASP A 139 3.07 -11.30 -13.66
CA ASP A 139 1.64 -10.99 -13.51
C ASP A 139 1.24 -9.77 -14.34
N VAL A 140 -0.03 -9.36 -14.28
CA VAL A 140 -0.59 -8.15 -14.91
C VAL A 140 -1.49 -7.39 -13.93
N GLY A 141 -1.82 -6.14 -14.26
CA GLY A 141 -2.77 -5.35 -13.48
C GLY A 141 -4.14 -5.99 -13.41
N ARG A 142 -4.75 -5.93 -12.23
CA ARG A 142 -6.15 -6.29 -12.05
C ARG A 142 -7.07 -5.38 -12.89
N PRO A 143 -8.07 -5.93 -13.61
CA PRO A 143 -8.95 -5.16 -14.49
C PRO A 143 -10.32 -4.85 -13.86
N ASP A 144 -10.39 -4.65 -12.54
CA ASP A 144 -11.65 -4.43 -11.83
C ASP A 144 -11.62 -3.15 -10.95
N LEU A 145 -10.59 -2.33 -11.12
CA LEU A 145 -10.50 -1.02 -10.49
C LEU A 145 -10.97 0.07 -11.46
N PHE A 146 -11.68 1.07 -10.95
CA PHE A 146 -11.99 2.31 -11.67
C PHE A 146 -12.57 2.15 -13.08
N SER A 147 -13.41 1.13 -13.27
CA SER A 147 -13.98 0.78 -14.57
C SER A 147 -15.07 1.74 -15.06
N GLY A 148 -15.49 2.68 -14.22
CA GLY A 148 -16.66 3.53 -14.50
C GLY A 148 -17.90 2.66 -14.66
N ASN A 149 -18.36 2.49 -15.91
CA ASN A 149 -19.50 1.65 -16.26
C ASN A 149 -19.10 0.31 -16.89
N LEU A 150 -17.80 0.04 -17.06
CA LEU A 150 -17.30 -1.18 -17.68
C LEU A 150 -17.26 -2.35 -16.69
N SER A 151 -17.48 -3.55 -17.19
CA SER A 151 -17.25 -4.78 -16.43
C SER A 151 -15.76 -5.11 -16.35
N LYS A 152 -15.38 -5.97 -15.39
CA LYS A 152 -13.99 -6.44 -15.27
C LYS A 152 -13.53 -7.24 -16.48
N GLU A 153 -14.45 -7.94 -17.15
CA GLU A 153 -14.20 -8.70 -18.37
C GLU A 153 -13.95 -7.78 -19.58
N GLU A 154 -14.62 -6.62 -19.66
CA GLU A 154 -14.38 -5.62 -20.70
C GLU A 154 -12.98 -5.01 -20.55
N LEU A 155 -12.61 -4.62 -19.33
CA LEU A 155 -11.26 -4.13 -18.99
C LEU A 155 -10.19 -5.18 -19.24
N ALA A 156 -10.42 -6.44 -18.84
CA ALA A 156 -9.51 -7.55 -19.14
C ALA A 156 -9.34 -7.74 -20.66
N GLY A 157 -10.41 -7.52 -21.42
CA GLY A 157 -10.38 -7.51 -22.87
C GLY A 157 -9.46 -6.43 -23.45
N PHE A 158 -9.54 -5.20 -22.94
CA PHE A 158 -8.60 -4.13 -23.33
C PHE A 158 -7.16 -4.46 -22.95
N LEU A 159 -6.96 -5.01 -21.74
CA LEU A 159 -5.64 -5.43 -21.28
C LEU A 159 -5.01 -6.46 -22.22
N TYR A 160 -5.78 -7.47 -22.64
CA TYR A 160 -5.33 -8.45 -23.62
C TYR A 160 -4.87 -7.77 -24.93
N ASP A 161 -5.68 -6.86 -25.47
CA ASP A 161 -5.37 -6.17 -26.73
C ASP A 161 -4.10 -5.31 -26.58
N SER A 162 -3.93 -4.61 -25.46
CA SER A 162 -2.73 -3.85 -25.09
C SER A 162 -1.48 -4.74 -25.04
N LEU A 163 -1.56 -5.89 -24.36
CA LEU A 163 -0.43 -6.82 -24.24
C LEU A 163 -0.04 -7.43 -25.59
N GLN A 164 -1.00 -7.85 -26.42
CA GLN A 164 -0.70 -8.48 -27.71
C GLN A 164 -0.16 -7.48 -28.74
N THR A 165 -0.72 -6.28 -28.80
CA THR A 165 -0.42 -5.33 -29.90
C THR A 165 0.71 -4.35 -29.59
N LYS A 166 0.92 -4.02 -28.30
CA LYS A 166 1.95 -3.04 -27.87
C LYS A 166 3.13 -3.70 -27.18
N ILE A 167 2.87 -4.62 -26.25
CA ILE A 167 3.92 -5.15 -25.36
C ILE A 167 4.67 -6.32 -26.00
N LYS A 168 3.94 -7.34 -26.49
CA LYS A 168 4.56 -8.54 -27.11
C LYS A 168 5.29 -8.25 -28.42
N THR A 169 5.05 -7.09 -29.04
CA THR A 169 5.73 -6.68 -30.27
C THR A 169 7.12 -6.11 -30.03
N LEU A 170 7.48 -5.81 -28.77
CA LEU A 170 8.79 -5.28 -28.40
C LEU A 170 9.89 -6.37 -28.47
N PRO A 171 11.16 -5.99 -28.71
CA PRO A 171 12.30 -6.91 -28.65
C PRO A 171 12.45 -7.54 -27.27
N ASP A 172 12.90 -8.79 -27.22
CA ASP A 172 13.02 -9.57 -25.98
C ASP A 172 13.98 -8.96 -24.96
N GLY A 173 15.01 -8.24 -25.42
CA GLY A 173 16.00 -7.59 -24.56
C GLY A 173 15.54 -6.29 -23.89
N VAL A 174 14.33 -5.80 -24.20
CA VAL A 174 13.79 -4.59 -23.56
C VAL A 174 13.51 -4.88 -22.09
N ILE A 175 14.03 -4.03 -21.20
CA ILE A 175 13.84 -4.16 -19.75
C ILE A 175 12.42 -3.72 -19.38
N VAL A 176 11.75 -4.48 -18.54
CA VAL A 176 10.41 -4.18 -18.01
C VAL A 176 10.52 -3.59 -16.62
N TYR A 177 9.95 -2.39 -16.44
CA TYR A 177 9.91 -1.63 -15.19
C TYR A 177 8.46 -1.34 -14.78
N PRO A 178 7.84 -2.18 -13.93
CA PRO A 178 6.47 -1.97 -13.47
C PRO A 178 6.36 -0.93 -12.35
N ALA A 179 5.17 -0.35 -12.14
CA ALA A 179 4.95 0.55 -11.00
C ALA A 179 4.82 -0.19 -9.66
N HIS A 180 4.60 -1.51 -9.66
CA HIS A 180 4.50 -2.31 -8.45
C HIS A 180 5.32 -3.59 -8.48
N GLY A 181 5.67 -4.07 -7.28
CA GLY A 181 6.44 -5.30 -7.05
C GLY A 181 5.86 -6.19 -5.95
N PRO A 182 6.64 -7.16 -5.46
CA PRO A 182 6.13 -8.20 -4.55
C PRO A 182 5.39 -7.64 -3.34
N GLY A 183 4.18 -8.16 -3.13
CA GLY A 183 3.29 -7.78 -2.03
C GLY A 183 2.31 -6.64 -2.33
N SER A 184 2.29 -6.06 -3.53
CA SER A 184 1.23 -5.10 -3.92
C SER A 184 -0.14 -5.79 -4.07
N ALA A 185 -1.21 -5.03 -3.79
CA ALA A 185 -2.60 -5.47 -4.00
C ALA A 185 -3.14 -5.12 -5.41
N CYS A 186 -2.32 -4.50 -6.27
CA CYS A 186 -2.67 -4.17 -7.65
C CYS A 186 -2.52 -5.35 -8.63
N GLY A 187 -1.88 -6.44 -8.22
CA GLY A 187 -1.88 -7.72 -8.95
C GLY A 187 -2.12 -8.91 -8.02
N LYS A 188 -2.31 -10.09 -8.62
CA LYS A 188 -2.70 -11.33 -7.94
C LYS A 188 -1.49 -12.02 -7.29
N ASN A 189 -0.39 -12.15 -8.02
CA ASN A 189 0.80 -12.94 -7.71
C ASN A 189 2.09 -12.29 -8.25
N LEU A 190 2.42 -11.08 -7.81
CA LEU A 190 3.66 -10.41 -8.25
C LEU A 190 4.90 -11.21 -7.82
N GLY A 191 5.80 -11.44 -8.78
CA GLY A 191 7.06 -12.15 -8.57
C GLY A 191 8.02 -11.44 -7.61
N PRO A 192 9.13 -12.09 -7.21
CA PRO A 192 10.05 -11.59 -6.19
C PRO A 192 10.96 -10.44 -6.67
N ASN A 193 10.97 -10.14 -7.97
CA ASN A 193 11.85 -9.13 -8.56
C ASN A 193 11.08 -7.85 -8.87
N THR A 194 11.78 -6.71 -8.87
CA THR A 194 11.21 -5.38 -9.16
C THR A 194 11.39 -4.93 -10.62
N TYR A 195 11.97 -5.80 -11.46
CA TYR A 195 12.10 -5.62 -12.90
C TYR A 195 12.27 -6.99 -13.59
N SER A 196 12.08 -7.02 -14.91
CA SER A 196 12.22 -8.22 -15.77
C SER A 196 12.67 -7.81 -17.18
N THR A 197 12.53 -8.70 -18.16
CA THR A 197 12.67 -8.41 -19.59
C THR A 197 11.45 -8.88 -20.37
N ILE A 198 11.20 -8.26 -21.53
CA ILE A 198 10.09 -8.68 -22.40
C ILE A 198 10.23 -10.16 -22.80
N GLY A 199 11.45 -10.66 -23.01
CA GLY A 199 11.70 -12.08 -23.32
C GLY A 199 11.32 -13.02 -22.18
N GLU A 200 11.71 -12.69 -20.95
CA GLU A 200 11.35 -13.47 -19.75
C GLU A 200 9.83 -13.50 -19.55
N GLU A 201 9.17 -12.34 -19.63
CA GLU A 201 7.71 -12.27 -19.48
C GLU A 201 7.00 -13.05 -20.60
N LYS A 202 7.42 -12.94 -21.87
CA LYS A 202 6.85 -13.75 -22.96
C LYS A 202 6.98 -15.25 -22.72
N SER A 203 8.04 -15.69 -22.04
CA SER A 203 8.32 -17.10 -21.82
C SER A 203 7.64 -17.69 -20.57
N SER A 204 7.25 -16.86 -19.61
CA SER A 204 6.85 -17.32 -18.27
C SER A 204 5.62 -16.65 -17.67
N ASN A 205 5.26 -15.44 -18.12
CA ASN A 205 4.09 -14.73 -17.61
C ASN A 205 2.81 -15.39 -18.14
N TYR A 206 1.97 -15.90 -17.23
CA TYR A 206 0.76 -16.63 -17.59
C TYR A 206 -0.15 -15.83 -18.54
N ALA A 207 -0.21 -14.51 -18.34
CA ALA A 207 -1.07 -13.61 -19.08
C ALA A 207 -0.57 -13.44 -20.53
N LEU A 208 0.75 -13.46 -20.75
CA LEU A 208 1.34 -13.40 -22.10
C LEU A 208 1.31 -14.75 -22.84
N LEU A 209 1.21 -15.85 -22.08
CA LEU A 209 1.12 -17.23 -22.56
C LEU A 209 -0.31 -17.69 -22.88
N ALA A 210 -1.34 -16.90 -22.52
CA ALA A 210 -2.73 -17.26 -22.74
C ALA A 210 -3.03 -17.68 -24.20
N GLU A 211 -3.70 -18.83 -24.36
CA GLU A 211 -3.97 -19.44 -25.67
C GLU A 211 -5.01 -18.67 -26.50
N SER A 212 -5.91 -17.94 -25.83
CA SER A 212 -6.92 -17.09 -26.45
C SER A 212 -7.29 -15.91 -25.56
N ARG A 213 -8.05 -14.96 -26.13
CA ARG A 213 -8.61 -13.82 -25.39
C ARG A 213 -9.55 -14.26 -24.27
N GLU A 214 -10.36 -15.27 -24.52
CA GLU A 214 -11.32 -15.82 -23.55
C GLU A 214 -10.59 -16.51 -22.39
N ALA A 215 -9.54 -17.29 -22.69
CA ALA A 215 -8.70 -17.91 -21.67
C ALA A 215 -8.02 -16.86 -20.79
N PHE A 216 -7.49 -15.80 -21.41
CA PHE A 216 -6.91 -14.66 -20.69
C PHE A 216 -7.93 -14.00 -19.75
N ILE A 217 -9.11 -13.64 -20.25
CA ILE A 217 -10.13 -12.94 -19.45
C ILE A 217 -10.56 -13.82 -18.27
N SER A 218 -10.78 -15.11 -18.51
CA SER A 218 -11.14 -16.05 -17.45
C SER A 218 -10.06 -16.09 -16.36
N GLU A 219 -8.80 -16.23 -16.74
CA GLU A 219 -7.69 -16.38 -15.80
C GLU A 219 -7.42 -15.09 -14.99
N VAL A 220 -7.40 -13.93 -15.66
CA VAL A 220 -7.09 -12.64 -15.02
C VAL A 220 -8.24 -12.17 -14.11
N THR A 221 -9.48 -12.56 -14.40
CA THR A 221 -10.63 -12.17 -13.58
C THR A 221 -10.99 -13.17 -12.47
N ASP A 222 -10.33 -14.32 -12.44
CA ASP A 222 -10.53 -15.37 -11.44
C ASP A 222 -9.71 -15.14 -10.17
N GLY A 223 -10.32 -15.42 -9.01
CA GLY A 223 -9.68 -15.30 -7.71
C GLY A 223 -9.27 -13.88 -7.28
N LEU A 224 -9.79 -12.83 -7.94
CA LEU A 224 -9.53 -11.44 -7.53
C LEU A 224 -10.13 -11.17 -6.15
N SER A 225 -9.30 -10.68 -5.24
CA SER A 225 -9.74 -10.22 -3.93
C SER A 225 -10.42 -8.86 -4.01
N THR A 226 -11.34 -8.59 -3.07
CA THR A 226 -11.96 -7.27 -2.94
C THR A 226 -10.86 -6.21 -2.74
N PRO A 227 -10.87 -5.11 -3.52
CA PRO A 227 -9.88 -4.06 -3.35
C PRO A 227 -10.05 -3.36 -2.00
N PRO A 228 -8.96 -2.83 -1.42
CA PRO A 228 -9.06 -2.02 -0.22
C PRO A 228 -10.02 -0.83 -0.41
N GLN A 229 -10.79 -0.49 0.63
CA GLN A 229 -11.84 0.54 0.53
C GLN A 229 -11.31 1.93 0.19
N TYR A 230 -10.04 2.20 0.49
CA TYR A 230 -9.39 3.47 0.19
C TYR A 230 -8.95 3.61 -1.27
N PHE A 231 -8.93 2.51 -2.04
CA PHE A 231 -8.50 2.55 -3.43
C PHE A 231 -9.30 3.58 -4.24
N PRO A 232 -10.65 3.48 -4.29
CA PRO A 232 -11.56 4.49 -4.84
C PRO A 232 -11.21 5.95 -4.46
N ILE A 233 -10.85 6.17 -3.20
CA ILE A 233 -10.60 7.50 -2.64
C ILE A 233 -9.29 8.06 -3.20
N ASN A 234 -8.22 7.27 -3.20
CA ASN A 234 -6.90 7.72 -3.67
C ASN A 234 -6.90 8.05 -5.16
N ALA A 235 -7.49 7.22 -6.02
CA ALA A 235 -7.52 7.59 -7.43
C ALA A 235 -8.43 8.80 -7.69
N GLN A 236 -9.50 9.00 -6.89
CA GLN A 236 -10.25 10.24 -6.93
C GLN A 236 -9.37 11.44 -6.53
N ILE A 237 -8.58 11.33 -5.45
CA ILE A 237 -7.63 12.36 -5.03
C ILE A 237 -6.61 12.65 -6.14
N ASN A 238 -6.04 11.62 -6.77
CA ASN A 238 -5.09 11.78 -7.88
C ASN A 238 -5.74 12.41 -9.13
N LYS A 239 -7.04 12.22 -9.34
CA LYS A 239 -7.78 12.80 -10.45
C LYS A 239 -8.23 14.24 -10.21
N GLU A 240 -8.68 14.53 -9.00
CA GLU A 240 -9.27 15.82 -8.62
C GLU A 240 -8.25 16.82 -8.09
N GLY A 241 -7.10 16.32 -7.62
CA GLY A 241 -6.04 17.10 -7.00
C GLY A 241 -6.17 17.20 -5.49
N TYR A 242 -5.14 17.80 -4.88
CA TYR A 242 -4.93 17.78 -3.44
C TYR A 242 -4.16 19.02 -2.97
N ASP A 243 -4.21 19.30 -1.67
CA ASP A 243 -3.40 20.35 -1.05
C ASP A 243 -1.91 20.02 -1.15
N ALA A 244 -1.07 21.02 -1.36
CA ALA A 244 0.38 20.84 -1.40
C ALA A 244 0.92 20.29 -0.06
N MET A 245 1.99 19.49 -0.10
CA MET A 245 2.53 18.84 1.10
C MET A 245 2.88 19.85 2.22
N HIS A 246 3.47 20.99 1.88
CA HIS A 246 3.80 22.01 2.89
C HIS A 246 2.55 22.53 3.64
N THR A 247 1.41 22.67 2.96
CA THR A 247 0.13 23.07 3.57
C THR A 247 -0.38 22.00 4.54
N VAL A 248 -0.25 20.72 4.16
CA VAL A 248 -0.59 19.59 5.04
C VAL A 248 0.30 19.63 6.28
N MET A 249 1.61 19.81 6.11
CA MET A 249 2.57 19.91 7.22
C MET A 249 2.27 21.08 8.16
N GLU A 250 2.00 22.28 7.65
CA GLU A 250 1.63 23.45 8.46
C GLU A 250 0.34 23.22 9.26
N ARG A 251 -0.62 22.47 8.69
CA ARG A 251 -1.88 22.14 9.36
C ARG A 251 -1.67 21.11 10.48
N SER A 252 -0.80 20.13 10.24
CA SER A 252 -0.73 18.87 10.99
C SER A 252 0.40 18.78 12.00
N LEU A 253 1.53 19.45 11.77
CA LEU A 253 2.70 19.43 12.66
C LEU A 253 2.52 20.40 13.83
N LYS A 254 1.47 20.18 14.62
CA LYS A 254 1.10 21.02 15.76
C LYS A 254 1.20 20.22 17.06
N PRO A 255 2.07 20.62 18.00
CA PRO A 255 2.08 20.03 19.33
C PRO A 255 0.79 20.39 20.07
N LEU A 256 0.15 19.39 20.67
CA LEU A 256 -1.05 19.52 21.49
C LEU A 256 -0.71 19.19 22.94
N SER A 257 -1.08 20.07 23.88
CA SER A 257 -1.09 19.71 25.30
C SER A 257 -2.07 18.55 25.53
N ILE A 258 -1.95 17.86 26.67
CA ILE A 258 -2.86 16.75 27.03
C ILE A 258 -4.32 17.20 27.00
N GLU A 259 -4.61 18.41 27.48
CA GLU A 259 -5.97 18.99 27.48
C GLU A 259 -6.47 19.26 26.06
N ALA A 260 -5.63 19.85 25.20
CA ALA A 260 -5.98 20.12 23.81
C ALA A 260 -6.18 18.81 23.01
N PHE A 261 -5.32 17.83 23.24
CA PHE A 261 -5.41 16.50 22.65
C PHE A 261 -6.73 15.82 23.03
N LYS A 262 -7.09 15.80 24.31
CA LYS A 262 -8.37 15.28 24.79
C LYS A 262 -9.57 16.02 24.20
N ALA A 263 -9.50 17.34 24.08
CA ALA A 263 -10.56 18.14 23.45
C ALA A 263 -10.78 17.70 22.00
N LYS A 264 -9.72 17.48 21.22
CA LYS A 264 -9.83 16.96 19.85
C LYS A 264 -10.46 15.58 19.77
N VAL A 265 -10.10 14.69 20.69
CA VAL A 265 -10.73 13.36 20.79
C VAL A 265 -12.22 13.49 21.10
N GLN A 266 -12.62 14.39 22.01
CA GLN A 266 -14.02 14.67 22.32
C GLN A 266 -14.79 15.29 21.14
N GLU A 267 -14.12 16.07 20.29
CA GLU A 267 -14.65 16.62 19.04
C GLU A 267 -14.81 15.56 17.93
N GLY A 268 -14.31 14.34 18.16
CA GLY A 268 -14.47 13.19 17.26
C GLY A 268 -13.21 12.79 16.50
N ALA A 269 -12.03 13.34 16.85
CA ALA A 269 -10.77 12.89 16.27
C ALA A 269 -10.43 11.46 16.72
N MET A 270 -9.95 10.65 15.78
CA MET A 270 -9.41 9.32 16.08
C MET A 270 -7.98 9.45 16.58
N ILE A 271 -7.63 8.66 17.59
CA ILE A 271 -6.26 8.59 18.09
C ILE A 271 -5.52 7.51 17.30
N LEU A 272 -4.47 7.92 16.58
CA LEU A 272 -3.54 7.01 15.91
C LEU A 272 -2.22 7.00 16.66
N ASP A 273 -1.83 5.83 17.16
CA ASP A 273 -0.54 5.62 17.80
C ASP A 273 0.39 4.90 16.82
N THR A 274 1.49 5.56 16.46
CA THR A 274 2.46 5.05 15.47
C THR A 274 3.75 4.56 16.08
N ARG A 275 3.82 4.48 17.42
CA ARG A 275 4.94 3.86 18.12
C ARG A 275 5.06 2.39 17.74
N ASN A 276 6.25 1.84 17.95
CA ASN A 276 6.52 0.44 17.70
C ASN A 276 5.52 -0.46 18.43
N ALA A 277 5.05 -1.52 17.78
CA ALA A 277 4.04 -2.42 18.33
C ALA A 277 4.40 -2.98 19.72
N ASN A 278 5.68 -3.29 19.98
CA ASN A 278 6.12 -3.79 21.29
C ASN A 278 6.10 -2.71 22.38
N VAL A 279 6.35 -1.45 22.01
CA VAL A 279 6.25 -0.31 22.95
C VAL A 279 4.78 0.00 23.23
N PHE A 280 3.93 -0.10 22.21
CA PHE A 280 2.50 0.13 22.34
C PHE A 280 1.85 -0.84 23.33
N THR A 281 2.17 -2.14 23.27
CA THR A 281 1.55 -3.16 24.14
C THR A 281 1.84 -2.93 25.62
N GLU A 282 2.99 -2.34 25.97
CA GLU A 282 3.38 -2.02 27.35
C GLU A 282 2.57 -0.87 27.97
N GLY A 283 2.03 0.02 27.13
CA GLY A 283 1.19 1.14 27.58
C GLY A 283 0.83 2.11 26.47
N PHE A 284 -0.44 2.51 26.41
CA PHE A 284 -0.95 3.46 25.41
C PHE A 284 -2.12 4.30 25.92
N VAL A 285 -2.41 5.38 25.18
CA VAL A 285 -3.56 6.25 25.43
C VAL A 285 -4.86 5.47 25.17
N PRO A 286 -5.80 5.34 26.12
CA PRO A 286 -7.02 4.59 25.90
C PRO A 286 -7.81 5.08 24.68
N GLY A 287 -8.22 4.13 23.83
CA GLY A 287 -8.91 4.43 22.57
C GLY A 287 -7.98 4.65 21.37
N SER A 288 -6.65 4.53 21.52
CA SER A 288 -5.73 4.52 20.38
C SER A 288 -5.91 3.30 19.48
N LEU A 289 -5.82 3.53 18.17
CA LEU A 289 -5.54 2.50 17.18
C LEU A 289 -4.02 2.44 16.97
N SER A 290 -3.43 1.25 17.10
CA SER A 290 -1.99 1.04 16.84
C SER A 290 -1.76 0.76 15.36
N ILE A 291 -0.98 1.59 14.67
CA ILE A 291 -0.40 1.27 13.35
C ILE A 291 1.03 1.79 13.34
N GLY A 292 1.99 0.92 13.70
CA GLY A 292 3.40 1.29 13.82
C GLY A 292 4.08 1.55 12.48
N LEU A 293 5.09 2.43 12.46
CA LEU A 293 5.84 2.78 11.25
C LEU A 293 6.76 1.63 10.73
N GLU A 294 7.02 0.61 11.55
CA GLU A 294 7.90 -0.52 11.22
C GLU A 294 7.31 -1.53 10.24
N GLY A 295 5.99 -1.47 10.00
CA GLY A 295 5.27 -2.39 9.13
C GLY A 295 4.78 -1.76 7.82
N ARG A 296 3.75 -2.37 7.24
CA ARG A 296 3.02 -1.84 6.05
C ARG A 296 2.08 -0.71 6.46
N PHE A 297 2.64 0.33 7.08
CA PHE A 297 1.90 1.42 7.71
C PHE A 297 0.84 2.04 6.80
N ALA A 298 1.25 2.46 5.59
CA ALA A 298 0.40 3.17 4.65
C ALA A 298 -0.83 2.32 4.23
N GLU A 299 -0.63 1.04 3.91
CA GLU A 299 -1.72 0.13 3.54
C GLU A 299 -2.72 -0.07 4.68
N TRP A 300 -2.24 -0.29 5.91
CA TRP A 300 -3.13 -0.49 7.06
C TRP A 300 -3.83 0.80 7.46
N ALA A 301 -3.15 1.95 7.38
CA ALA A 301 -3.77 3.25 7.58
C ALA A 301 -4.91 3.46 6.58
N GLY A 302 -4.65 3.29 5.28
CA GLY A 302 -5.68 3.38 4.23
C GLY A 302 -6.85 2.42 4.47
N SER A 303 -6.55 1.19 4.86
CA SER A 303 -7.59 0.16 5.00
C SER A 303 -8.44 0.32 6.26
N LEU A 304 -7.86 0.75 7.38
CA LEU A 304 -8.51 0.72 8.71
C LEU A 304 -9.01 2.08 9.19
N LEU A 305 -8.38 3.17 8.77
CA LEU A 305 -8.79 4.52 9.18
C LEU A 305 -9.94 5.04 8.32
N LYS A 306 -10.72 5.96 8.89
CA LYS A 306 -11.85 6.61 8.21
C LYS A 306 -11.42 8.00 7.71
N PHE A 307 -11.50 8.22 6.40
CA PHE A 307 -11.08 9.47 5.71
C PHE A 307 -11.96 10.69 6.05
N ASP A 308 -13.17 10.47 6.56
CA ASP A 308 -14.11 11.51 6.96
C ASP A 308 -13.84 12.06 8.36
N ARG A 309 -13.00 11.39 9.17
CA ARG A 309 -12.68 11.78 10.54
C ARG A 309 -11.28 12.38 10.68
N PRO A 310 -11.09 13.41 11.53
CA PRO A 310 -9.77 13.93 11.83
C PRO A 310 -8.94 12.94 12.65
N LEU A 311 -7.62 13.11 12.58
CA LEU A 311 -6.63 12.32 13.32
C LEU A 311 -5.90 13.20 14.33
N VAL A 312 -5.62 12.65 15.50
CA VAL A 312 -4.58 13.13 16.41
C VAL A 312 -3.56 12.02 16.64
N LEU A 313 -2.29 12.38 16.68
CA LEU A 313 -1.20 11.42 16.65
C LEU A 313 -0.56 11.24 18.04
N VAL A 314 -0.19 10.00 18.34
CA VAL A 314 0.81 9.66 19.37
C VAL A 314 1.97 8.99 18.63
N THR A 315 3.14 9.63 18.64
CA THR A 315 4.30 9.16 17.89
C THR A 315 5.47 8.90 18.82
N ALA A 316 6.49 8.18 18.34
CA ALA A 316 7.79 8.28 18.97
C ALA A 316 8.37 9.68 18.72
N ALA A 317 9.17 10.18 19.65
CA ALA A 317 9.79 11.50 19.52
C ALA A 317 10.63 11.61 18.25
N GLY A 318 10.36 12.62 17.43
CA GLY A 318 11.06 12.87 16.17
C GLY A 318 10.48 12.12 14.95
N GLN A 319 9.41 11.35 15.12
CA GLN A 319 8.70 10.65 14.03
C GLN A 319 7.37 11.31 13.63
N GLU A 320 7.08 12.50 14.14
CA GLU A 320 5.86 13.25 13.86
C GLU A 320 5.74 13.58 12.37
N GLU A 321 6.80 14.14 11.80
CA GLU A 321 6.87 14.52 10.39
C GLU A 321 6.78 13.31 9.47
N GLU A 322 7.56 12.26 9.75
CA GLU A 322 7.53 11.02 8.99
C GLU A 322 6.12 10.38 9.00
N THR A 323 5.43 10.42 10.14
CA THR A 323 4.06 9.91 10.27
C THR A 323 3.10 10.67 9.34
N ILE A 324 3.15 12.01 9.35
CA ILE A 324 2.28 12.86 8.53
C ILE A 324 2.55 12.62 7.04
N VAL A 325 3.83 12.57 6.63
CA VAL A 325 4.21 12.29 5.24
C VAL A 325 3.67 10.93 4.79
N ARG A 326 3.84 9.88 5.60
CA ARG A 326 3.35 8.53 5.26
C ARG A 326 1.83 8.41 5.26
N LEU A 327 1.12 9.21 6.06
CA LEU A 327 -0.34 9.33 6.02
C LEU A 327 -0.80 10.03 4.73
N ALA A 328 -0.13 11.10 4.34
CA ALA A 328 -0.43 11.82 3.12
C ALA A 328 -0.20 10.98 1.85
N ARG A 329 0.75 10.03 1.88
CA ARG A 329 0.95 9.04 0.80
C ARG A 329 -0.29 8.22 0.50
N VAL A 330 -1.23 8.09 1.43
CA VAL A 330 -2.51 7.37 1.23
C VAL A 330 -3.71 8.27 1.46
N GLY A 331 -3.54 9.58 1.27
CA GLY A 331 -4.64 10.55 1.20
C GLY A 331 -5.17 11.06 2.54
N PHE A 332 -4.53 10.74 3.66
CA PHE A 332 -4.88 11.37 4.94
C PHE A 332 -4.18 12.71 5.10
N ASP A 333 -4.97 13.78 5.06
CA ASP A 333 -4.49 15.15 5.21
C ASP A 333 -5.13 15.89 6.41
N LYS A 334 -6.13 15.27 7.07
CA LYS A 334 -6.86 15.81 8.23
C LYS A 334 -6.23 15.42 9.57
N VAL A 335 -4.93 15.61 9.72
CA VAL A 335 -4.26 15.48 11.01
C VAL A 335 -4.31 16.84 11.72
N GLU A 336 -4.90 16.89 12.93
CA GLU A 336 -5.11 18.12 13.71
C GLU A 336 -3.97 18.45 14.68
N GLY A 337 -3.04 17.51 14.87
CA GLY A 337 -1.87 17.68 15.71
C GLY A 337 -1.36 16.35 16.28
N TYR A 338 -0.34 16.44 17.11
CA TYR A 338 0.25 15.32 17.83
C TYR A 338 0.37 15.63 19.32
N LEU A 339 0.36 14.60 20.15
CA LEU A 339 0.52 14.74 21.60
C LEU A 339 1.94 15.25 21.93
N GLU A 340 2.04 16.45 22.49
CA GLU A 340 3.32 17.04 22.88
C GLU A 340 4.00 16.19 23.96
N GLY A 341 5.22 15.75 23.69
CA GLY A 341 5.97 14.85 24.58
C GLY A 341 5.52 13.39 24.54
N GLY A 342 4.64 13.01 23.60
CA GLY A 342 4.25 11.63 23.34
C GLY A 342 3.53 10.95 24.50
N TYR A 343 3.55 9.62 24.49
CA TYR A 343 2.92 8.82 25.54
C TYR A 343 3.62 8.97 26.90
N GLU A 344 4.91 9.28 26.90
CA GLU A 344 5.70 9.53 28.11
C GLU A 344 5.16 10.73 28.89
N ALA A 345 4.75 11.80 28.19
CA ALA A 345 4.10 12.94 28.83
C ALA A 345 2.72 12.59 29.39
N TRP A 346 1.94 11.76 28.68
CA TRP A 346 0.65 11.24 29.15
C TRP A 346 0.82 10.43 30.44
N GLU A 347 1.79 9.52 30.48
CA GLU A 347 2.09 8.71 31.66
C GLU A 347 2.61 9.56 32.83
N ALA A 348 3.52 10.51 32.57
CA ALA A 348 4.05 11.40 33.60
C ALA A 348 2.97 12.30 34.24
N ALA A 349 1.93 12.65 33.49
CA ALA A 349 0.78 13.39 33.98
C ALA A 349 -0.19 12.54 34.84
N GLY A 350 0.05 11.23 34.96
CA GLY A 350 -0.80 10.32 35.72
C GLY A 350 -2.15 10.05 35.05
N GLU A 351 -2.23 10.23 33.73
CA GLU A 351 -3.43 9.96 32.97
C GLU A 351 -3.73 8.46 32.88
N LYS A 352 -5.01 8.13 32.63
CA LYS A 352 -5.41 6.72 32.47
C LYS A 352 -4.66 6.11 31.28
N ARG A 353 -4.03 4.95 31.49
CA ARG A 353 -3.42 4.14 30.43
C ARG A 353 -4.20 2.85 30.19
N ASP A 354 -4.05 2.30 29.00
CA ASP A 354 -4.43 0.92 28.67
C ASP A 354 -3.17 0.15 28.24
N LEU A 355 -3.25 -1.19 28.22
CA LEU A 355 -2.15 -2.08 27.85
C LEU A 355 -2.70 -3.34 27.18
N ILE A 356 -1.85 -3.99 26.38
CA ILE A 356 -2.13 -5.30 25.79
C ILE A 356 -1.14 -6.28 26.40
N ILE A 357 -1.66 -7.25 27.17
CA ILE A 357 -0.82 -8.31 27.73
C ILE A 357 -0.25 -9.09 26.55
N SER A 358 1.07 -9.24 26.50
CA SER A 358 1.73 -10.09 25.53
C SER A 358 2.23 -11.35 26.22
N VAL A 359 2.01 -12.49 25.58
CA VAL A 359 2.41 -13.81 26.06
C VAL A 359 3.31 -14.48 25.05
N ASP A 360 4.21 -15.33 25.54
CA ASP A 360 5.05 -16.16 24.67
C ASP A 360 4.30 -17.43 24.21
N PRO A 361 4.72 -18.05 23.10
CA PRO A 361 4.06 -19.24 22.55
C PRO A 361 3.95 -20.42 23.53
N ASP A 362 4.90 -20.56 24.46
CA ASP A 362 4.89 -21.61 25.48
C ASP A 362 3.82 -21.39 26.54
N GLU A 363 3.53 -20.14 26.92
CA GLU A 363 2.40 -19.80 27.79
C GLU A 363 1.07 -20.18 27.14
N LEU A 364 0.85 -19.81 25.87
CA LEU A 364 -0.34 -20.25 25.13
C LEU A 364 -0.44 -21.79 25.08
N ALA A 365 0.67 -22.48 24.82
CA ALA A 365 0.69 -23.94 24.79
C ALA A 365 0.33 -24.58 26.14
N MET A 366 0.65 -23.93 27.26
CA MET A 366 0.28 -24.37 28.61
C MET A 366 -1.19 -24.10 28.92
N ASP A 367 -1.75 -23.00 28.41
CA ASP A 367 -3.13 -22.58 28.70
C ASP A 367 -4.18 -23.37 27.90
N ILE A 368 -3.91 -23.69 26.63
CA ILE A 368 -4.82 -24.46 25.74
C ILE A 368 -5.49 -25.69 26.40
N PRO A 369 -4.76 -26.60 27.08
CA PRO A 369 -5.38 -27.78 27.69
C PRO A 369 -6.16 -27.50 28.98
N HIS A 370 -6.08 -26.29 29.54
CA HIS A 370 -6.55 -25.97 30.89
C HIS A 370 -7.61 -24.87 30.94
N ASP A 371 -7.76 -24.09 29.87
CA ASP A 371 -8.75 -23.01 29.77
C ASP A 371 -9.83 -23.34 28.72
N PRO A 372 -11.05 -23.75 29.13
CA PRO A 372 -12.13 -24.06 28.21
C PRO A 372 -12.73 -22.82 27.52
N ASN A 373 -12.39 -21.61 27.97
CA ASN A 373 -12.85 -20.35 27.38
C ASN A 373 -11.78 -19.69 26.50
N LEU A 374 -10.63 -20.35 26.30
CA LEU A 374 -9.55 -19.86 25.46
C LEU A 374 -9.96 -19.91 23.99
N VAL A 375 -9.73 -18.80 23.28
CA VAL A 375 -9.95 -18.72 21.84
C VAL A 375 -8.69 -18.20 21.16
N VAL A 376 -8.11 -19.00 20.26
CA VAL A 376 -6.98 -18.57 19.43
C VAL A 376 -7.52 -17.84 18.21
N VAL A 377 -7.10 -16.60 18.00
CA VAL A 377 -7.53 -15.77 16.86
C VAL A 377 -6.33 -15.52 15.95
N ASP A 378 -6.42 -16.03 14.72
CA ASP A 378 -5.42 -15.83 13.68
C ASP A 378 -5.86 -14.69 12.75
N VAL A 379 -5.13 -13.57 12.77
CA VAL A 379 -5.46 -12.38 11.96
C VAL A 379 -4.69 -12.28 10.65
N ARG A 380 -4.10 -13.39 10.20
CA ARG A 380 -3.46 -13.49 8.87
C ARG A 380 -4.50 -13.57 7.74
N LYS A 381 -4.06 -13.38 6.50
CA LYS A 381 -4.91 -13.54 5.32
C LYS A 381 -5.37 -15.01 5.20
N PRO A 382 -6.54 -15.28 4.60
CA PRO A 382 -7.05 -16.65 4.44
C PRO A 382 -6.06 -17.62 3.78
N ALA A 383 -5.30 -17.17 2.77
CA ALA A 383 -4.27 -18.00 2.13
C ALA A 383 -3.13 -18.39 3.10
N GLU A 384 -2.67 -17.46 3.95
CA GLU A 384 -1.65 -17.74 4.97
C GLU A 384 -2.17 -18.71 6.05
N TYR A 385 -3.46 -18.61 6.38
CA TYR A 385 -4.14 -19.50 7.31
C TYR A 385 -4.31 -20.91 6.74
N ALA A 386 -4.74 -21.01 5.48
CA ALA A 386 -4.93 -22.28 4.78
C ALA A 386 -3.63 -23.09 4.65
N ASP A 387 -2.50 -22.42 4.38
CA ASP A 387 -1.16 -23.03 4.28
C ASP A 387 -0.63 -23.57 5.64
N GLY A 388 -1.26 -23.17 6.75
CA GLY A 388 -1.05 -23.77 8.05
C GLY A 388 -1.41 -22.83 9.19
N HIS A 389 -2.12 -23.35 10.20
CA HIS A 389 -2.59 -22.59 11.36
C HIS A 389 -2.65 -23.44 12.63
N VAL A 390 -2.76 -22.78 13.79
CA VAL A 390 -2.96 -23.46 15.08
C VAL A 390 -4.31 -24.18 15.05
N LYS A 391 -4.33 -25.46 15.44
CA LYS A 391 -5.55 -26.26 15.50
C LYS A 391 -6.64 -25.55 16.32
N GLU A 392 -7.86 -25.50 15.78
CA GLU A 392 -9.03 -24.85 16.40
C GLU A 392 -8.94 -23.32 16.51
N ALA A 393 -7.92 -22.68 15.92
CA ALA A 393 -7.92 -21.23 15.78
C ALA A 393 -9.07 -20.75 14.88
N ILE A 394 -9.54 -19.53 15.11
CA ILE A 394 -10.51 -18.84 14.27
C ILE A 394 -9.73 -17.86 13.38
N ASN A 395 -9.95 -17.90 12.07
CA ASN A 395 -9.39 -16.90 11.17
C ASN A 395 -10.33 -15.69 11.07
N ILE A 396 -9.86 -14.53 11.56
CA ILE A 396 -10.49 -13.23 11.33
C ILE A 396 -9.38 -12.35 10.79
N SER A 397 -9.27 -12.23 9.47
CA SER A 397 -8.17 -11.48 8.89
C SER A 397 -8.24 -10.02 9.35
N LEU A 398 -7.10 -9.35 9.50
CA LEU A 398 -7.10 -7.94 9.93
C LEU A 398 -7.94 -7.03 9.01
N GLY A 399 -8.10 -7.38 7.72
CA GLY A 399 -8.97 -6.65 6.80
C GLY A 399 -10.46 -6.78 7.14
N ASP A 400 -10.89 -7.90 7.73
CA ASP A 400 -12.28 -8.13 8.12
C ASP A 400 -12.69 -7.22 9.29
N LEU A 401 -11.72 -6.76 10.10
CA LEU A 401 -11.95 -5.80 11.19
C LEU A 401 -12.32 -4.39 10.71
N THR A 402 -12.44 -4.17 9.40
CA THR A 402 -13.11 -2.98 8.85
C THR A 402 -14.62 -2.98 9.13
N ASP A 403 -15.25 -4.16 9.16
CA ASP A 403 -16.60 -4.41 9.69
C ASP A 403 -16.49 -5.01 11.10
N ARG A 404 -16.16 -4.14 12.06
CA ARG A 404 -15.94 -4.53 13.46
C ARG A 404 -17.13 -5.27 14.07
N ALA A 405 -18.35 -4.84 13.72
CA ALA A 405 -19.58 -5.40 14.28
C ALA A 405 -19.80 -6.83 13.79
N GLY A 406 -19.60 -7.09 12.49
CA GLY A 406 -19.69 -8.45 11.94
C GLY A 406 -18.57 -9.35 12.41
N ALA A 407 -17.32 -8.88 12.35
CA ALA A 407 -16.14 -9.70 12.62
C ALA A 407 -15.97 -10.11 14.09
N LEU A 408 -16.52 -9.33 15.03
CA LEU A 408 -16.37 -9.57 16.48
C LEU A 408 -17.65 -10.06 17.17
N ALA A 409 -18.73 -10.29 16.42
CA ALA A 409 -20.05 -10.63 16.96
C ALA A 409 -20.07 -11.91 17.81
N ASP A 410 -19.20 -12.87 17.49
CA ASP A 410 -19.16 -14.18 18.13
C ASP A 410 -18.32 -14.22 19.42
N PHE A 411 -17.73 -13.08 19.83
CA PHE A 411 -16.93 -12.99 21.04
C PHE A 411 -17.74 -12.50 22.25
N ASP A 412 -17.84 -13.35 23.26
CA ASP A 412 -18.42 -13.02 24.56
C ASP A 412 -17.37 -12.55 25.59
N ASP A 413 -17.82 -11.82 26.62
CA ASP A 413 -16.99 -11.30 27.72
C ASP A 413 -16.20 -12.39 28.48
N ASN A 414 -16.65 -13.65 28.43
CA ASN A 414 -16.01 -14.77 29.11
C ASN A 414 -14.85 -15.38 28.32
N HIS A 415 -14.69 -15.05 27.03
CA HIS A 415 -13.60 -15.59 26.22
C HIS A 415 -12.25 -14.98 26.62
N ASN A 416 -11.22 -15.83 26.65
CA ASN A 416 -9.82 -15.43 26.79
C ASN A 416 -9.18 -15.45 25.39
N LEU A 417 -9.08 -14.29 24.73
CA LEU A 417 -8.57 -14.24 23.37
C LEU A 417 -7.04 -14.26 23.33
N TYR A 418 -6.47 -15.11 22.48
CA TYR A 418 -5.04 -15.15 22.17
C TYR A 418 -4.88 -14.84 20.69
N VAL A 419 -4.53 -13.58 20.41
CA VAL A 419 -4.49 -13.04 19.05
C VAL A 419 -3.08 -13.13 18.52
N HIS A 420 -2.93 -13.70 17.32
CA HIS A 420 -1.65 -13.77 16.64
C HIS A 420 -1.77 -13.48 15.15
N CYS A 421 -0.65 -13.09 14.55
CA CYS A 421 -0.51 -13.04 13.09
C CYS A 421 0.75 -13.81 12.69
N GLN A 422 1.41 -13.45 11.58
CA GLN A 422 2.67 -14.09 11.20
C GLN A 422 3.82 -13.79 12.17
N GLY A 423 3.95 -12.54 12.64
CA GLY A 423 5.12 -12.07 13.39
C GLY A 423 4.88 -11.07 14.53
N GLY A 424 3.62 -10.67 14.78
CA GLY A 424 3.23 -9.79 15.89
C GLY A 424 2.65 -8.42 15.46
N TYR A 425 3.08 -7.86 14.33
CA TYR A 425 2.64 -6.53 13.91
C TYR A 425 1.12 -6.42 13.73
N ARG A 426 0.51 -7.27 12.88
CA ARG A 426 -0.95 -7.23 12.61
C ARG A 426 -1.80 -7.59 13.83
N SER A 427 -1.31 -8.46 14.71
CA SER A 427 -2.05 -8.86 15.91
C SER A 427 -2.12 -7.72 16.93
N VAL A 428 -1.09 -6.88 17.05
CA VAL A 428 -1.18 -5.67 17.91
C VAL A 428 -2.20 -4.66 17.36
N ILE A 429 -2.26 -4.48 16.03
CA ILE A 429 -3.32 -3.66 15.40
C ILE A 429 -4.70 -4.23 15.76
N ALA A 430 -4.92 -5.52 15.52
CA ALA A 430 -6.18 -6.20 15.83
C ALA A 430 -6.56 -6.06 17.32
N CYS A 431 -5.62 -6.27 18.23
CA CYS A 431 -5.84 -6.11 19.67
C CYS A 431 -6.25 -4.67 20.02
N SER A 432 -5.66 -3.65 19.39
CA SER A 432 -6.06 -2.26 19.62
C SER A 432 -7.47 -1.96 19.11
N ILE A 433 -7.90 -2.57 18.00
CA ILE A 433 -9.29 -2.50 17.51
C ILE A 433 -10.24 -3.19 18.48
N MET A 434 -9.92 -4.41 18.91
CA MET A 434 -10.73 -5.17 19.87
C MET A 434 -10.89 -4.41 21.21
N LYS A 435 -9.83 -3.76 21.69
CA LYS A 435 -9.87 -2.88 22.87
C LYS A 435 -10.81 -1.67 22.66
N GLN A 436 -10.83 -1.06 21.48
CA GLN A 436 -11.76 0.03 21.15
C GLN A 436 -13.23 -0.43 21.19
N GLU A 437 -13.48 -1.68 20.83
CA GLU A 437 -14.83 -2.30 20.86
C GLU A 437 -15.19 -2.89 22.23
N GLY A 438 -14.37 -2.67 23.26
CA GLY A 438 -14.65 -3.10 24.65
C GLY A 438 -14.19 -4.53 24.99
N ILE A 439 -13.51 -5.21 24.07
CA ILE A 439 -12.92 -6.53 24.34
C ILE A 439 -11.58 -6.32 25.07
N HIS A 440 -11.60 -6.51 26.39
CA HIS A 440 -10.44 -6.26 27.24
C HIS A 440 -9.67 -7.53 27.62
N ASN A 441 -10.31 -8.70 27.57
CA ASN A 441 -9.70 -9.98 27.95
C ASN A 441 -9.00 -10.64 26.76
N LEU A 442 -7.94 -9.97 26.30
CA LEU A 442 -7.15 -10.42 25.15
C LEU A 442 -5.65 -10.38 25.46
N ARG A 443 -4.91 -11.24 24.77
CA ARG A 443 -3.46 -11.36 24.81
C ARG A 443 -2.91 -11.37 23.39
N ASN A 444 -1.82 -10.64 23.15
CA ASN A 444 -1.05 -10.76 21.92
C ASN A 444 -0.02 -11.88 22.07
N VAL A 445 0.13 -12.74 21.05
CA VAL A 445 1.15 -13.81 21.07
C VAL A 445 2.44 -13.35 20.41
N ASN A 446 3.52 -13.28 21.19
CA ASN A 446 4.82 -12.79 20.74
C ASN A 446 5.41 -13.66 19.63
N GLY A 447 5.91 -13.00 18.57
CA GLY A 447 6.50 -13.67 17.41
C GLY A 447 5.51 -14.42 16.51
N GLY A 448 4.22 -14.48 16.88
CA GLY A 448 3.14 -15.01 16.07
C GLY A 448 3.34 -16.44 15.57
N PHE A 449 2.78 -16.73 14.40
CA PHE A 449 2.81 -18.06 13.78
C PHE A 449 4.23 -18.54 13.48
N ASN A 450 5.16 -17.62 13.19
CA ASN A 450 6.58 -17.95 12.99
C ASN A 450 7.19 -18.71 14.17
N LYS A 451 6.79 -18.40 15.41
CA LYS A 451 7.22 -19.14 16.60
C LYS A 451 6.26 -20.26 16.99
N LEU A 452 4.94 -20.04 16.84
CA LEU A 452 3.93 -21.03 17.23
C LEU A 452 4.08 -22.36 16.48
N LYS A 453 4.44 -22.31 15.19
CA LYS A 453 4.56 -23.53 14.37
C LYS A 453 5.61 -24.53 14.88
N ASP A 454 6.63 -24.01 15.57
CA ASP A 454 7.74 -24.80 16.12
C ASP A 454 7.59 -25.04 17.63
N GLN A 455 6.53 -24.49 18.25
CA GLN A 455 6.31 -24.55 19.69
C GLN A 455 5.78 -25.92 20.13
N LYS A 456 6.46 -26.54 21.08
CA LYS A 456 5.99 -27.79 21.68
C LYS A 456 4.67 -27.56 22.43
N GLY A 457 3.69 -28.42 22.15
CA GLY A 457 2.34 -28.34 22.73
C GLY A 457 1.33 -27.65 21.82
N ILE A 458 1.79 -26.96 20.77
CA ILE A 458 0.93 -26.43 19.72
C ILE A 458 0.79 -27.48 18.62
N THR A 459 -0.45 -27.73 18.17
CA THR A 459 -0.71 -28.57 16.99
C THR A 459 -1.00 -27.66 15.81
N VAL A 460 -0.25 -27.80 14.72
CA VAL A 460 -0.51 -27.10 13.46
C VAL A 460 -1.29 -28.01 12.52
N VAL A 461 -2.29 -27.44 11.85
CA VAL A 461 -3.09 -28.11 10.81
C VAL A 461 -3.09 -27.27 9.54
N GLN A 462 -3.34 -27.91 8.40
CA GLN A 462 -3.47 -27.26 7.10
C GLN A 462 -4.87 -27.56 6.55
N GLU A 463 -5.46 -26.63 5.81
CA GLU A 463 -6.74 -26.87 5.17
C GLU A 463 -6.54 -27.80 3.96
N LYS A 464 -7.32 -28.87 3.88
CA LYS A 464 -7.15 -29.89 2.82
C LYS A 464 -7.62 -29.44 1.43
N ASN A 465 -8.15 -28.23 1.29
CA ASN A 465 -8.69 -27.71 0.03
C ASN A 465 -8.52 -26.18 -0.07
N VAL A 466 -7.32 -25.74 -0.42
CA VAL A 466 -7.19 -24.56 -1.29
C VAL A 466 -6.21 -25.00 -2.37
N LEU A 467 -6.77 -25.55 -3.46
CA LEU A 467 -6.02 -25.80 -4.67
C LEU A 467 -5.51 -24.45 -5.17
N ASN A 468 -4.19 -24.31 -5.27
CA ASN A 468 -3.55 -23.31 -6.14
C ASN A 468 -4.06 -23.44 -7.57
#